data_AF-A0A6M8WAF8-F1
#
_entry.id   AF-A0A6M8WAF8-F1
#
_cell.length_a   1.000
_cell.length_b   1.000
_cell.length_c   1.000
_cell.angle_alpha   90.00
_cell.angle_beta   90.00
_cell.angle_gamma   90.00
#
_symmetry.space_group_name_H-M   'P 1'
#
loop_
_entity.id
_entity.type
_entity.pdbx_description
1 polymer ?
#
loop_
_entity_poly.entity_id
_entity_poly.type
_entity_poly.pdbx_seq_one_letter_code
_entity_poly.pdbx_strand_id
1 'polypeptide(L)' 'MAIKEYAAHYHLERNHQGLGNRLIDGEAESEPVVAVESRERLGGILRSYHRAALLRTAC' A
#
# COMPACT_ATOMS: atom_id res chain seq x y z
N MET A 1 11.00 -21.84 -19.35
CA MET A 1 10.00 -22.86 -18.94
C MET A 1 8.77 -22.09 -18.54
N ALA A 2 7.64 -22.39 -19.18
CA ALA A 2 6.41 -21.59 -19.12
C ALA A 2 5.98 -21.17 -17.70
N ILE A 3 6.23 -21.99 -16.67
CA ILE A 3 5.87 -21.67 -15.28
C ILE A 3 6.66 -20.46 -14.73
N LYS A 4 7.95 -20.34 -15.06
CA LYS A 4 8.77 -19.19 -14.61
C LYS A 4 8.35 -17.90 -15.31
N GLU A 5 8.05 -17.99 -16.60
CA GLU A 5 7.55 -16.87 -17.41
C GLU A 5 6.18 -16.41 -16.93
N TYR A 6 5.28 -17.37 -16.62
CA TYR A 6 3.98 -17.10 -16.03
C TYR A 6 4.08 -16.44 -14.65
N ALA A 7 4.93 -16.95 -13.75
CA ALA A 7 5.10 -16.39 -12.42
C ALA A 7 5.70 -14.97 -12.46
N ALA A 8 6.67 -14.73 -13.34
CA ALA A 8 7.22 -13.39 -13.55
C ALA A 8 6.15 -12.41 -14.04
N HIS A 9 5.37 -12.79 -15.04
CA HIS A 9 4.27 -11.98 -15.58
C HIS A 9 3.19 -11.72 -14.52
N TYR A 10 2.75 -12.75 -13.79
CA TYR A 10 1.73 -12.63 -12.74
C TYR A 10 2.15 -11.72 -11.58
N HIS A 11 3.43 -11.72 -11.20
CA HIS A 11 3.94 -10.85 -10.13
C HIS A 11 4.13 -9.40 -10.57
N LEU A 12 4.43 -9.17 -11.85
CA LEU A 12 4.66 -7.84 -12.41
C LEU A 12 3.34 -7.15 -12.79
N GLU A 13 2.38 -7.90 -13.33
CA GLU A 13 1.06 -7.38 -13.66
C GLU A 13 0.18 -7.36 -12.42
N ARG A 14 0.44 -6.38 -11.55
CA ARG A 14 -0.38 -6.06 -10.38
C ARG A 14 -1.73 -5.49 -10.81
N ASN A 15 -2.57 -6.37 -11.37
CA ASN A 15 -3.93 -6.04 -11.77
C ASN A 15 -4.76 -5.78 -10.51
N HIS A 16 -4.98 -4.50 -10.21
CA HIS A 16 -5.81 -4.09 -9.09
C HIS A 16 -7.29 -4.11 -9.49
N GLN A 17 -8.08 -4.92 -8.77
CA GLN A 17 -9.53 -4.94 -8.93
C GLN A 17 -10.08 -3.54 -8.61
N GLY A 18 -10.91 -3.00 -9.50
CA GLY A 18 -11.44 -1.63 -9.40
C GLY A 18 -10.71 -0.59 -10.25
N LEU A 19 -9.58 -0.94 -10.90
CA LEU A 19 -8.89 -0.07 -11.87
C LEU A 19 -9.03 -0.52 -13.33
N GLY A 20 -9.92 -1.48 -13.61
CA GLY A 20 -10.15 -1.98 -14.97
C GLY A 20 -8.89 -2.55 -15.63
N ASN A 21 -8.06 -3.29 -14.88
CA ASN A 21 -6.76 -3.82 -15.32
C ASN A 21 -5.74 -2.76 -15.73
N ARG A 22 -5.92 -1.50 -15.34
CA ARG A 22 -4.84 -0.53 -15.45
C ARG A 22 -3.73 -0.90 -14.47
N LEU A 23 -2.54 -1.16 -15.00
CA LEU A 23 -1.34 -1.40 -14.20
C LEU A 23 -1.04 -0.18 -13.33
N ILE A 24 -0.73 -0.41 -12.06
CA ILE A 24 -0.13 0.61 -11.20
C ILE A 24 1.37 0.57 -11.48
N ASP A 25 1.81 1.46 -12.34
CA ASP A 25 3.21 1.66 -12.68
C ASP A 25 3.79 2.86 -11.90
N GLY A 26 5.09 2.85 -11.66
CA GLY A 26 5.81 3.85 -10.88
C GLY A 26 6.50 3.29 -9.63
N GLU A 27 7.64 3.89 -9.28
CA GLU A 27 8.31 3.63 -8.01
C GLU A 27 7.43 4.18 -6.89
N ALA A 28 7.08 3.34 -5.92
CA ALA A 28 6.35 3.82 -4.74
C ALA A 28 7.20 4.92 -4.09
N GLU A 29 6.65 6.12 -3.99
CA GLU A 29 7.32 7.18 -3.24
C GLU A 29 7.65 6.61 -1.85
N SER A 30 8.91 6.77 -1.44
CA SER A 30 9.33 6.33 -0.12
C SER A 30 8.57 7.18 0.90
N GLU A 31 7.52 6.60 1.47
CA GLU A 31 6.78 7.26 2.52
C GLU A 31 7.73 7.56 3.68
N PRO A 32 7.63 8.75 4.30
CA PRO A 32 8.43 9.05 5.47
C PRO A 32 8.19 7.99 6.56
N VAL A 33 9.27 7.65 7.28
CA VAL A 33 9.19 6.73 8.42
C VAL A 33 8.54 7.49 9.59
N VAL A 34 7.21 7.54 9.57
CA VAL A 34 6.38 8.13 10.63
C VAL A 34 5.79 7.02 11.49
N ALA A 35 5.58 7.32 12.77
CA ALA A 35 4.91 6.41 13.69
C ALA A 35 3.55 5.95 13.11
N VAL A 36 3.33 4.64 13.16
CA VAL A 36 2.03 4.04 12.86
C VAL A 36 1.23 4.01 14.15
N GLU A 37 0.09 4.68 14.15
CA GLU A 37 -0.84 4.74 15.26
C GLU A 37 -2.00 3.77 15.05
N SER A 38 -2.40 3.08 16.12
CA SER A 38 -3.53 2.15 16.12
C SER A 38 -4.67 2.67 16.97
N ARG A 39 -5.90 2.60 16.46
CA ARG A 39 -7.13 2.92 17.19
C ARG A 39 -8.06 1.73 17.22
N GLU A 40 -8.46 1.33 18.43
CA GLU A 40 -9.47 0.30 18.63
C GLU A 40 -10.87 0.81 18.31
N ARG A 41 -11.70 -0.08 17.76
CA ARG A 41 -13.09 0.18 17.39
C ARG A 41 -13.92 -1.06 17.72
N LEU A 42 -15.23 -0.86 17.89
CA LEU A 42 -16.19 -1.93 18.20
C LEU A 42 -15.77 -2.77 19.42
N GLY A 43 -15.39 -2.11 20.52
CA GLY A 43 -15.02 -2.82 21.76
C GLY A 43 -13.81 -3.74 21.64
N GLY A 44 -12.87 -3.43 20.72
CA GLY A 44 -11.65 -4.21 20.51
C GLY A 44 -11.74 -5.25 19.39
N ILE A 45 -12.90 -5.42 18.76
CA ILE A 45 -13.09 -6.34 17.62
C ILE A 45 -12.33 -5.85 16.38
N LEU A 46 -12.27 -4.54 16.16
CA LEU A 46 -11.59 -3.93 15.01
C LEU A 46 -10.47 -3.01 15.44
N ARG A 47 -9.44 -2.92 14.60
CA ARG A 47 -8.34 -1.98 14.75
C ARG A 47 -8.09 -1.22 13.46
N SER A 48 -8.07 0.10 13.55
CA SER A 48 -7.72 1.00 12.45
C SER A 48 -6.27 1.43 12.63
N TYR A 49 -5.47 1.30 11.56
CA TYR A 49 -4.07 1.73 11.55
C TYR A 49 -3.93 2.93 10.62
N HIS A 50 -3.20 3.95 11.07
CA HIS A 50 -2.93 5.14 10.30
C HIS A 50 -1.55 5.67 10.65
N ARG A 51 -0.92 6.40 9.73
CA ARG A 51 0.33 7.11 10.00
C ARG A 51 -0.01 8.51 10.49
N ALA A 52 0.75 9.00 11.47
CA ALA A 52 0.64 10.40 11.87
C ALA A 52 1.01 11.32 10.70
N ALA A 53 0.35 12.47 10.59
CA ALA A 53 0.74 13.48 9.61
C ALA A 53 2.06 14.12 10.05
N LEU A 54 2.98 14.32 9.11
CA LEU A 54 4.15 15.15 9.38
C LEU A 54 3.71 16.61 9.52
N LEU A 55 4.07 17.24 10.64
CA LEU A 55 4.00 18.70 10.76
C LEU A 55 4.95 19.31 9.73
N ARG A 56 4.40 20.01 8.73
CA ARG A 56 5.20 20.85 7.83
C ARG A 56 5.43 22.17 8.54
N THR A 57 6.61 22.36 9.12
CA THR A 57 7.04 23.68 9.60
C THR A 57 7.41 24.51 8.37
N ALA A 58 6.61 25.51 8.04
CA ALA A 58 7.02 26.55 7.10
C ALA A 58 8.01 27.46 7.84
N CYS A 59 9.21 27.61 7.28
CA CYS A 59 10.12 28.72 7.62
C CYS A 59 9.64 30.00 6.94
#